data_AF-A0A4V2Z792-F1
#
_entry.id   AF-A0A4V2Z792-F1
#
_cell.length_a   1.000
_cell.length_b   1.000
_cell.length_c   1.000
_cell.angle_alpha   90.00
_cell.angle_beta   90.00
_cell.angle_gamma   90.00
#
_symmetry.space_group_name_H-M   'P 1'
#
loop_
_entity.id
_entity.type
_entity.pdbx_description
1 polymer ?
#
loop_
_entity_poly.entity_id
_entity_poly.type
_entity_poly.pdbx_seq_one_letter_code
_entity_poly.pdbx_strand_id
1 'polypeptide(L)' 'MNEEVLLLFLQRIFPEWSITRGDDGGWRVSGHVRVSVASIDGALDLLAVAEPEAEERVRRFFSG' A
#
# COMPACT_ATOMS: atom_id res chain seq x y z
N MET A 1 -4.85 -6.04 12.68
CA MET A 1 -5.42 -6.34 11.35
C MET A 1 -4.54 -7.41 10.71
N ASN A 2 -5.12 -8.39 10.02
CA ASN A 2 -4.33 -9.42 9.32
C ASN A 2 -3.55 -8.75 8.17
N GLU A 3 -2.25 -9.00 8.07
CA GLU A 3 -1.38 -8.40 7.04
C GLU A 3 -1.80 -8.78 5.62
N GLU A 4 -2.36 -9.97 5.42
CA GLU A 4 -2.90 -10.41 4.12
C GLU A 4 -4.14 -9.59 3.72
N VAL A 5 -5.02 -9.33 4.69
CA VAL A 5 -6.21 -8.47 4.47
C VAL A 5 -5.78 -7.05 4.15
N LEU A 6 -4.76 -6.55 4.85
CA LEU A 6 -4.19 -5.24 4.58
C LEU A 6 -3.55 -5.17 3.19
N LEU A 7 -2.82 -6.20 2.77
CA LEU A 7 -2.24 -6.27 1.42
C LEU A 7 -3.33 -6.18 0.35
N LEU A 8 -4.42 -6.95 0.50
CA LEU A 8 -5.56 -6.91 -0.43
C LEU A 8 -6.23 -5.53 -0.46
N PHE A 9 -6.40 -4.91 0.71
CA PHE A 9 -6.90 -3.55 0.81
C PHE A 9 -5.99 -2.57 0.07
N LEU A 10 -4.67 -2.62 0.29
CA LEU A 10 -3.72 -1.72 -0.37
C LEU A 10 -3.72 -1.91 -1.88
N GLN A 11 -3.71 -3.15 -2.37
CA GLN A 11 -3.81 -3.43 -3.82
C GLN A 11 -5.11 -2.89 -4.42
N ARG A 12 -6.20 -2.86 -3.65
CA ARG A 12 -7.49 -2.30 -4.08
C ARG A 12 -7.48 -0.78 -4.13
N ILE A 13 -6.85 -0.14 -3.14
CA ILE A 13 -6.80 1.34 -3.02
C ILE A 13 -5.77 1.95 -3.97
N PHE A 14 -4.68 1.24 -4.26
CA PHE A 14 -3.57 1.70 -5.09
C PHE A 14 -3.43 0.80 -6.34
N PRO A 15 -4.41 0.81 -7.26
CA PRO A 15 -4.45 -0.15 -8.37
C PRO A 15 -3.27 -0.03 -9.34
N GLU A 16 -2.67 1.16 -9.44
CA GLU A 16 -1.49 1.42 -10.29
C GLU A 16 -0.16 1.01 -9.62
N TRP A 17 -0.22 0.53 -8.37
CA TRP A 17 0.95 0.11 -7.60
C TRP A 17 0.98 -1.41 -7.42
N SER A 18 2.11 -2.00 -7.74
CA SER A 18 2.45 -3.36 -7.34
C SER A 18 2.96 -3.34 -5.90
N ILE A 19 2.14 -3.85 -4.98
CA ILE A 19 2.46 -3.99 -3.56
C ILE A 19 2.54 -5.48 -3.25
N THR A 20 3.67 -5.93 -2.72
CA THR A 20 3.91 -7.34 -2.37
C THR A 20 4.70 -7.43 -1.07
N ARG A 21 4.47 -8.50 -0.30
CA ARG A 21 5.35 -8.87 0.82
C ARG A 21 6.39 -9.88 0.33
N GLY A 22 7.66 -9.62 0.65
CA GLY A 22 8.76 -10.54 0.36
C GLY A 22 8.87 -11.65 1.39
N ASP A 23 9.57 -12.73 1.02
CA ASP A 23 9.85 -13.87 1.91
C ASP A 23 10.71 -13.48 3.12
N ASP A 24 11.40 -12.35 3.05
CA ASP A 24 12.17 -11.72 4.13
C ASP A 24 11.29 -10.91 5.11
N GLY A 25 9.97 -10.88 4.90
CA GLY A 25 9.03 -10.10 5.70
C GLY A 25 8.99 -8.60 5.35
N GLY A 26 9.82 -8.16 4.40
CA GLY A 26 9.82 -6.79 3.90
C GLY A 26 8.66 -6.52 2.93
N TRP A 27 8.34 -5.24 2.75
CA TRP A 27 7.35 -4.79 1.78
C TRP A 27 8.05 -4.20 0.56
N ARG A 28 7.61 -4.61 -0.63
CA ARG A 28 8.04 -4.05 -1.89
C ARG A 28 6.87 -3.30 -2.51
N VAL A 29 7.08 -2.02 -2.78
CA VAL A 29 6.09 -1.11 -3.34
C VAL A 29 6.68 -0.57 -4.64
N SER A 30 6.01 -0.82 -5.77
CA SER A 30 6.48 -0.46 -7.09
C SER A 30 5.37 0.19 -7.91
N GLY A 31 5.56 1.43 -8.34
CA GLY A 31 4.69 2.18 -9.24
C GLY A 31 5.57 3.05 -10.14
N HIS A 32 5.48 4.38 -10.01
CA HIS A 32 6.44 5.31 -10.62
C HIS A 32 7.85 5.20 -10.02
N VAL A 33 7.94 4.73 -8.79
CA VAL A 33 9.19 4.43 -8.07
C VAL A 33 9.13 3.03 -7.50
N ARG A 34 10.29 2.39 -7.32
CA ARG A 34 10.40 1.07 -6.68
C ARG A 34 11.17 1.21 -5.37
N VAL A 35 10.54 0.84 -4.27
CA VAL A 35 11.12 0.92 -2.93
C VAL A 35 10.86 -0.37 -2.17
N SER A 36 11.86 -0.77 -1.38
CA SER A 36 11.74 -1.85 -0.40
C SER A 36 11.80 -1.23 0.99
N VAL A 37 10.82 -1.55 1.83
CA VAL A 37 10.71 -1.04 3.21
C VAL A 37 10.57 -2.21 4.18
N ALA A 38 11.13 -2.06 5.36
CA ALA A 38 11.19 -3.14 6.35
C ALA A 38 9.84 -3.38 7.06
N SER A 39 8.92 -2.41 7.02
CA SER A 39 7.63 -2.48 7.70
C SER A 39 6.50 -1.95 6.83
N ILE A 40 5.29 -2.36 7.21
CA ILE A 40 4.06 -1.87 6.60
C ILE A 40 3.88 -0.37 6.80
N ASP A 41 4.23 0.16 7.96
CA ASP A 41 4.11 1.60 8.25
C ASP A 41 4.97 2.41 7.28
N GLY A 42 6.20 1.96 6.99
CA GLY A 42 7.05 2.60 5.98
C GLY A 42 6.48 2.52 4.56
N ALA A 43 5.68 1.48 4.26
CA ALA A 43 4.99 1.39 2.97
C ALA A 43 3.82 2.37 2.89
N LEU A 44 3.07 2.53 3.99
CA LEU A 44 1.96 3.49 4.10
C LEU A 44 2.46 4.93 4.01
N ASP A 45 3.55 5.27 4.71
CA ASP A 45 4.16 6.60 4.65
C ASP A 45 4.60 6.93 3.21
N LEU A 46 5.23 5.98 2.54
CA LEU A 46 5.63 6.14 1.14
C LEU A 46 4.44 6.36 0.21
N LEU A 47 3.39 5.55 0.35
CA LEU A 47 2.19 5.66 -0.49
C LEU A 47 1.44 6.97 -0.22
N ALA A 48 1.39 7.44 1.04
CA ALA A 48 0.78 8.71 1.40
C ALA A 48 1.49 9.90 0.75
N VAL A 49 2.81 9.85 0.63
CA VAL A 49 3.60 10.88 -0.06
C VAL A 49 3.46 10.75 -1.58
N ALA A 50 3.52 9.53 -2.11
CA ALA A 50 3.54 9.30 -3.55
C ALA A 50 2.17 9.50 -4.22
N GLU A 51 1.08 9.26 -3.49
CA GLU A 51 -0.28 9.39 -4.01
C GLU A 51 -1.23 9.99 -2.96
N PRO A 52 -1.11 11.30 -2.67
CA PRO A 52 -1.90 11.97 -1.62
C PRO A 52 -3.41 11.96 -1.91
N GLU A 53 -3.81 11.84 -3.17
CA GLU A 53 -5.21 11.78 -3.59
C GLU A 53 -5.89 10.44 -3.25
N ALA A 54 -5.14 9.44 -2.79
CA ALA A 54 -5.67 8.14 -2.40
C ALA A 54 -6.64 8.22 -1.21
N GLU A 55 -6.59 9.30 -0.42
CA GLU A 55 -7.48 9.52 0.73
C GLU A 55 -8.96 9.42 0.33
N GLU A 56 -9.35 9.98 -0.81
CA GLU A 56 -10.73 9.92 -1.30
C GLU A 56 -11.14 8.48 -1.64
N ARG A 57 -10.23 7.67 -2.19
CA ARG A 57 -10.50 6.25 -2.48
C ARG A 57 -10.63 5.44 -1.20
N VAL A 58 -9.83 5.74 -0.18
CA VAL A 58 -9.94 5.13 1.15
C VAL A 58 -11.30 5.45 1.76
N ARG A 59 -11.71 6.73 1.76
CA ARG A 59 -13.03 7.13 2.27
C ARG A 59 -14.17 6.40 1.56
N ARG A 60 -14.13 6.35 0.22
CA ARG A 60 -15.14 5.65 -0.59
C ARG A 60 -15.22 4.16 -0.29
N PHE A 61 -14.08 3.52 -0.03
CA PHE A 61 -14.03 2.09 0.30
C PHE A 61 -14.75 1.79 1.62
N PHE A 62 -14.62 2.67 2.63
CA PHE A 62 -15.25 2.48 3.94
C PHE A 62 -16.66 3.05 4.06
N SER A 63 -17.10 3.89 3.11
CA SER A 63 -18.48 4.40 3.06
C SER A 63 -19.47 3.43 2.40
N GLY A 64 -18.99 2.30 1.88
CA GLY A 64 -19.79 1.26 1.21
C GLY A 64 -20.42 0.26 2.16
#